data_AF-A0A4Y2APF0-F1
#
_entry.id   AF-A0A4Y2APF0-F1
#
_cell.length_a   1.000
_cell.length_b   1.000
_cell.length_c   1.000
_cell.angle_alpha   90.00
_cell.angle_beta   90.00
_cell.angle_gamma   90.00
#
_symmetry.space_group_name_H-M   'P 1'
#
loop_
_entity.id
_entity.type
_entity.pdbx_description
1 polymer ?
#
loop_
_entity_poly.entity_id
_entity_poly.type
_entity_poly.pdbx_seq_one_letter_code
_entity_poly.pdbx_strand_id
1 'polypeptide(L)'
;MTTDSPSPRLYTLAEYVMKVYGPMCFTIKIHHSCKDGSKYVFETIKISRYLSAELKAVIDPVFQRNGYFGNPENILIAMITNDRNFIRELGLRRIMAARARKSIGLRKFTILDFNFEAEDYHELIDWQNWERMEPPLNDGNFR
;
A
#
# COMPACT_ATOMS: atom_id res chain seq x y z
N MET A 1 33.96 9.26 -17.80
CA MET A 1 34.60 7.96 -18.10
C MET A 1 33.54 6.89 -17.99
N THR A 2 33.16 6.30 -19.11
CA THR A 2 32.28 5.11 -19.17
C THR A 2 33.19 3.90 -19.03
N THR A 3 32.88 2.97 -18.12
CA THR A 3 33.62 1.72 -17.92
C THR A 3 32.87 0.59 -18.63
N ASP A 4 33.53 -0.19 -19.47
CA ASP A 4 32.89 -1.28 -20.24
C ASP A 4 32.42 -2.47 -19.39
N SER A 5 32.78 -2.51 -18.10
CA SER A 5 32.34 -3.53 -17.14
C SER A 5 31.68 -2.89 -15.91
N PRO A 6 30.35 -2.73 -15.89
CA PRO A 6 29.61 -2.21 -14.75
C PRO A 6 29.79 -3.09 -13.51
N SER A 7 29.71 -2.49 -12.32
CA SER A 7 29.75 -3.25 -11.06
C SER A 7 28.47 -4.08 -10.86
N PRO A 8 28.53 -5.21 -10.13
CA PRO A 8 27.33 -5.99 -9.80
C PRO A 8 26.23 -5.17 -9.12
N ARG A 9 26.61 -4.20 -8.27
CA ARG A 9 25.66 -3.30 -7.60
C ARG A 9 24.90 -2.41 -8.59
N LEU A 10 25.58 -1.94 -9.64
CA LEU A 10 24.95 -1.15 -10.68
C LEU A 10 23.97 -2.00 -11.51
N TYR A 11 24.32 -3.26 -11.79
CA TYR A 11 23.39 -4.20 -12.43
C TYR A 11 22.14 -4.45 -11.58
N THR A 12 22.30 -4.69 -10.27
CA THR A 12 21.17 -4.85 -9.35
C THR A 12 20.25 -3.62 -9.34
N LEU A 13 20.83 -2.41 -9.30
CA LEU A 13 20.04 -1.18 -9.34
C LEU A 13 19.31 -1.02 -10.68
N ALA A 14 19.99 -1.24 -11.80
CA ALA A 14 19.39 -1.15 -13.12
C ALA A 14 18.27 -2.18 -13.29
N GLU A 15 18.48 -3.40 -12.82
CA GLU A 15 17.47 -4.45 -12.82
C GLU A 15 16.25 -4.06 -11.98
N TYR A 16 16.45 -3.53 -10.77
CA TYR A 16 15.36 -3.03 -9.94
C TYR A 16 14.58 -1.89 -10.62
N VAL A 17 15.29 -0.95 -11.25
CA VAL A 17 14.64 0.14 -12.00
C VAL A 17 13.78 -0.42 -13.14
N MET A 18 14.28 -1.40 -13.88
CA MET A 18 13.57 -1.98 -15.02
C MET A 18 12.42 -2.91 -14.61
N LYS A 19 12.55 -3.66 -13.52
CA LYS A 19 11.54 -4.64 -13.06
C LYS A 19 10.48 -4.04 -12.16
N VAL A 20 10.83 -3.03 -11.35
CA VAL A 20 9.95 -2.50 -10.30
C VAL A 20 9.61 -1.04 -10.54
N TYR A 21 10.61 -0.16 -10.48
CA TYR A 21 10.36 1.29 -10.44
C TYR A 21 9.71 1.82 -11.72
N GLY A 22 10.29 1.48 -12.88
CA GLY A 22 9.81 1.91 -14.19
C GLY A 22 8.36 1.46 -14.42
N PRO A 23 8.06 0.15 -14.40
CA PRO A 23 6.71 -0.36 -14.58
C PRO A 23 5.70 0.28 -13.63
N MET A 24 6.00 0.39 -12.34
CA MET A 24 5.07 1.01 -11.37
C MET A 24 4.86 2.50 -11.63
N CYS A 25 5.91 3.23 -11.98
CA CYS A 25 5.80 4.65 -12.33
C CYS A 25 4.88 4.85 -13.54
N PHE A 26 5.01 4.03 -14.59
CA PHE A 26 4.12 4.07 -15.74
C PHE A 26 2.68 3.69 -15.38
N THR A 27 2.49 2.60 -14.65
CA THR A 27 1.15 2.15 -14.20
C THR A 27 0.43 3.25 -13.42
N ILE A 28 1.10 3.89 -12.46
CA ILE A 28 0.51 4.99 -11.66
C ILE A 28 0.20 6.21 -12.53
N LYS A 29 1.06 6.56 -13.48
CA LYS A 29 0.82 7.69 -14.40
C LYS A 29 -0.39 7.46 -15.29
N ILE A 30 -0.58 6.24 -15.79
CA ILE A 30 -1.70 5.88 -16.66
C ILE A 30 -2.99 5.75 -15.83
N HIS A 31 -2.91 5.10 -14.67
CA HIS A 31 -4.05 4.77 -13.82
C HIS A 31 -3.98 5.51 -12.46
N HIS A 32 -4.00 6.83 -12.51
CA HIS A 32 -3.74 7.72 -11.37
C HIS A 32 -4.89 7.85 -10.35
N SER A 33 -5.90 6.98 -10.41
CA SER A 33 -7.03 7.05 -9.47
C SER A 33 -6.58 6.68 -8.06
N CYS A 34 -6.92 7.53 -7.08
CA CYS A 34 -6.59 7.28 -5.67
C CYS A 34 -7.21 5.97 -5.13
N LYS A 35 -8.29 5.50 -5.75
CA LYS A 35 -8.96 4.24 -5.41
C LYS A 35 -8.08 3.01 -5.63
N ASP A 36 -7.06 3.13 -6.46
CA ASP A 36 -6.12 2.06 -6.78
C ASP A 36 -4.78 2.23 -6.05
N GLY A 37 -4.61 3.30 -5.27
CA GLY A 37 -3.35 3.62 -4.59
C GLY A 37 -2.81 2.48 -3.73
N SER A 38 -3.66 1.87 -2.89
CA SER A 38 -3.25 0.73 -2.06
C SER A 38 -2.91 -0.51 -2.89
N LYS A 39 -3.56 -0.69 -4.04
CA LYS A 39 -3.23 -1.76 -4.99
C LYS A 39 -1.83 -1.55 -5.55
N TYR A 40 -1.44 -0.32 -5.87
CA TYR A 40 -0.09 -0.04 -6.36
C TYR A 40 1.00 -0.22 -5.30
N VAL A 41 0.72 0.11 -4.03
CA VAL A 41 1.65 -0.21 -2.93
C VAL A 41 1.85 -1.71 -2.85
N PHE A 42 0.75 -2.48 -2.84
CA PHE A 42 0.78 -3.94 -2.84
C PHE A 42 1.53 -4.52 -4.04
N GLU A 43 1.20 -4.08 -5.25
CA GLU A 43 1.86 -4.56 -6.47
C GLU A 43 3.36 -4.25 -6.45
N THR A 44 3.76 -3.07 -5.98
CA THR A 44 5.19 -2.72 -5.85
C THR A 44 5.92 -3.67 -4.90
N ILE A 45 5.31 -3.99 -3.75
CA ILE A 45 5.85 -4.96 -2.80
C ILE A 45 5.93 -6.35 -3.45
N LYS A 46 4.84 -6.79 -4.08
CA LYS A 46 4.72 -8.10 -4.72
C LYS A 46 5.77 -8.31 -5.80
N ILE A 47 5.92 -7.36 -6.73
CA ILE A 47 6.93 -7.45 -7.79
C ILE A 47 8.35 -7.29 -7.26
N SER A 48 8.55 -6.76 -6.05
CA SER A 48 9.87 -6.69 -5.40
C SER A 48 10.25 -7.98 -4.67
N ARG A 49 9.34 -8.96 -4.56
CA ARG A 49 9.59 -10.22 -3.82
C ARG A 49 10.70 -11.08 -4.39
N TYR A 50 11.11 -10.89 -5.66
CA TYR A 50 12.24 -11.62 -6.25
C TYR A 50 13.60 -11.24 -5.67
N LEU A 51 13.70 -10.11 -4.96
CA LEU A 51 14.94 -9.62 -4.38
C LEU A 51 15.47 -10.60 -3.30
N SER A 52 16.79 -10.64 -3.14
CA SER A 52 17.43 -11.39 -2.07
C SER A 52 17.05 -10.84 -0.70
N ALA A 53 17.18 -11.66 0.35
CA ALA A 53 16.91 -11.22 1.73
C ALA A 53 17.75 -9.98 2.14
N GLU A 54 19.00 -9.90 1.69
CA GLU A 54 19.86 -8.73 1.94
C GLU A 54 19.30 -7.45 1.33
N LEU A 55 18.81 -7.51 0.08
CA LEU A 55 18.22 -6.36 -0.60
C LEU A 55 16.84 -6.00 -0.01
N LYS A 56 16.05 -7.01 0.37
CA LYS A 56 14.78 -6.82 1.08
C LYS A 56 14.97 -6.06 2.39
N ALA A 57 16.00 -6.40 3.16
CA ALA A 57 16.33 -5.69 4.40
C ALA A 57 16.63 -4.18 4.19
N VAL A 58 17.01 -3.76 2.98
CA VAL A 58 17.20 -2.36 2.62
C VAL A 58 15.90 -1.71 2.14
N ILE A 59 15.11 -2.42 1.34
CA ILE A 59 13.98 -1.83 0.60
C ILE A 59 12.65 -1.88 1.34
N ASP A 60 12.42 -2.91 2.16
CA ASP A 60 11.18 -3.05 2.93
C ASP A 60 10.98 -1.86 3.90
N PRO A 61 12.01 -1.38 4.62
CA PRO A 61 11.89 -0.15 5.40
C PRO A 61 11.60 1.10 4.54
N VAL A 62 12.04 1.12 3.27
CA VAL A 62 11.74 2.21 2.34
C VAL A 62 10.26 2.16 1.94
N PHE A 63 9.71 0.98 1.69
CA PHE A 63 8.27 0.82 1.44
C PHE A 63 7.45 1.24 2.66
N GLN A 64 7.78 0.79 3.87
CA GLN A 64 7.07 1.19 5.09
C GLN A 64 7.04 2.71 5.29
N ARG A 65 8.15 3.41 5.04
CA ARG A 65 8.22 4.88 5.24
C ARG A 65 7.51 5.68 4.15
N ASN A 66 7.49 5.18 2.91
CA ASN A 66 6.99 5.93 1.75
C ASN A 66 5.61 5.43 1.25
N GLY A 67 5.13 4.30 1.74
CA GLY A 67 3.88 3.67 1.33
C GLY A 67 2.63 4.32 1.90
N TYR A 68 2.47 5.64 1.80
CA TYR A 68 1.32 6.37 2.37
C TYR A 68 -0.05 5.82 1.94
N PHE A 69 -0.14 5.26 0.74
CA PHE A 69 -1.35 4.61 0.24
C PHE A 69 -1.64 3.23 0.86
N GLY A 70 -0.73 2.68 1.66
CA GLY A 70 -0.99 1.53 2.51
C GLY A 70 -1.75 1.87 3.80
N ASN A 71 -2.03 3.17 4.07
CA ASN A 71 -2.84 3.57 5.21
C ASN A 71 -4.22 2.90 5.18
N PRO A 72 -4.81 2.58 6.34
CA PRO A 72 -6.02 1.77 6.38
C PRO A 72 -7.20 2.49 5.73
N GLU A 73 -7.26 3.82 5.81
CA GLU A 73 -8.25 4.62 5.10
C GLU A 73 -8.15 4.46 3.59
N ASN A 74 -6.94 4.49 3.05
CA ASN A 74 -6.69 4.30 1.63
C ASN A 74 -7.02 2.86 1.22
N ILE A 75 -6.70 1.88 2.06
CA ILE A 75 -7.08 0.49 1.82
C ILE A 75 -8.61 0.35 1.84
N LEU A 76 -9.31 0.98 2.79
CA LEU A 76 -10.79 0.96 2.84
C LEU A 76 -11.41 1.60 1.60
N ILE A 77 -10.86 2.73 1.11
CA ILE A 77 -11.29 3.35 -0.15
C ILE A 77 -11.10 2.38 -1.33
N ALA A 78 -9.94 1.72 -1.40
CA ALA A 78 -9.68 0.72 -2.42
C ALA A 78 -10.58 -0.53 -2.30
N MET A 79 -11.01 -0.87 -1.09
CA MET A 79 -11.94 -1.98 -0.85
C MET A 79 -13.36 -1.65 -1.30
N ILE A 80 -13.93 -0.51 -0.90
CA ILE A 80 -15.32 -0.15 -1.23
C ILE A 80 -15.53 0.14 -2.72
N THR A 81 -14.46 0.47 -3.44
CA THR A 81 -14.46 0.71 -4.89
C THR A 81 -13.99 -0.50 -5.70
N ASN A 82 -13.71 -1.64 -5.05
CA ASN A 82 -13.23 -2.84 -5.74
C ASN A 82 -14.32 -3.49 -6.58
N ASP A 83 -13.99 -4.12 -7.70
CA ASP A 83 -14.97 -4.84 -8.53
C ASP A 83 -15.47 -6.15 -7.88
N ARG A 84 -14.67 -6.74 -6.98
CA ARG A 84 -15.02 -7.97 -6.26
C ARG A 84 -15.99 -7.68 -5.12
N ASN A 85 -17.21 -8.22 -5.21
CA ASN A 85 -18.29 -7.99 -4.24
C ASN A 85 -17.87 -8.27 -2.79
N PHE A 86 -17.20 -9.40 -2.54
CA PHE A 86 -16.80 -9.79 -1.19
C PHE A 86 -15.80 -8.81 -0.55
N ILE A 87 -14.93 -8.18 -1.36
CA ILE A 87 -13.99 -7.16 -0.88
C ILE A 87 -14.74 -5.87 -0.53
N ARG A 88 -15.70 -5.46 -1.35
CA ARG A 88 -16.53 -4.28 -1.05
C ARG A 88 -17.30 -4.46 0.26
N GLU A 89 -17.91 -5.64 0.43
CA GLU A 89 -18.66 -5.96 1.64
C GLU A 89 -17.75 -5.98 2.88
N LEU A 90 -16.56 -6.58 2.78
CA LEU A 90 -15.57 -6.56 3.86
C LEU A 90 -15.14 -5.12 4.21
N GLY A 91 -14.92 -4.27 3.20
CA GLY A 91 -14.58 -2.87 3.39
C GLY A 91 -15.69 -2.10 4.11
N LEU A 92 -16.95 -2.30 3.70
CA LEU A 92 -18.11 -1.68 4.35
C LEU A 92 -18.25 -2.12 5.81
N ARG A 93 -18.13 -3.43 6.09
CA ARG A 93 -18.17 -3.96 7.46
C ARG A 93 -17.09 -3.34 8.35
N ARG A 94 -15.87 -3.17 7.83
CA ARG A 94 -14.77 -2.51 8.54
C ARG A 94 -15.07 -1.04 8.83
N ILE A 95 -15.63 -0.29 7.86
CA ILE A 95 -16.06 1.10 8.05
C ILE A 95 -17.13 1.20 9.14
N MET A 96 -18.17 0.36 9.07
CA MET A 96 -19.25 0.34 10.07
C MET A 96 -18.70 0.04 11.47
N ALA A 97 -17.79 -0.94 11.60
CA ALA A 97 -17.15 -1.29 12.86
C ALA A 97 -16.25 -0.17 13.42
N ALA A 98 -15.61 0.62 12.54
CA ALA A 98 -14.81 1.77 12.94
C ALA A 98 -15.70 2.94 13.40
N ARG A 99 -16.77 3.24 12.67
CA ARG A 99 -17.76 4.28 13.03
C ARG A 99 -18.51 3.98 14.34
N ALA A 100 -18.73 2.71 14.66
CA ALA A 100 -19.37 2.31 15.92
C ALA A 100 -18.55 2.69 17.18
N ARG A 101 -17.27 3.05 17.03
CA ARG A 101 -16.41 3.47 18.13
C ARG A 101 -16.32 5.00 18.16
N LYS A 102 -16.56 5.61 19.32
CA LYS A 102 -16.24 7.03 19.52
C LYS A 102 -14.73 7.20 19.52
N SER A 103 -14.20 7.96 18.55
CA SER A 103 -12.80 8.39 18.57
C SER A 103 -12.63 9.42 19.70
N ILE A 104 -11.65 9.20 20.58
CA ILE A 104 -11.41 10.04 21.78
C ILE A 104 -10.22 11.01 21.53
N GLY A 105 -9.68 11.08 20.31
CA GLY A 105 -8.49 11.90 20.06
C GLY A 105 -8.18 12.17 18.59
N LEU A 106 -7.18 13.02 18.37
CA LEU A 106 -6.65 13.34 17.04
C LEU A 106 -5.93 12.13 16.45
N ARG A 107 -6.10 11.92 15.15
CA ARG A 107 -5.40 10.87 14.39
C ARG A 107 -3.90 11.14 14.41
N LYS A 108 -3.12 10.21 14.97
CA LYS A 108 -1.66 10.22 14.86
C LYS A 108 -1.26 9.50 13.57
N PHE A 109 -0.44 10.16 12.76
CA PHE A 109 0.20 9.50 11.63
C PHE A 109 1.33 8.62 12.15
N THR A 110 1.18 7.30 12.03
CA THR A 110 2.19 6.31 12.40
C THR A 110 2.75 5.66 11.14
N ILE A 111 4.04 5.29 11.19
CA ILE A 111 4.62 4.42 10.16
C ILE A 111 3.90 3.07 10.28
N LEU A 112 3.38 2.58 9.17
CA LEU A 112 2.66 1.31 9.13
C LEU A 112 3.64 0.16 9.12
N ASP A 113 3.25 -0.90 9.82
CA ASP A 113 3.90 -2.19 9.69
C ASP A 113 3.21 -2.98 8.58
N PHE A 114 3.85 -3.04 7.41
CA PHE A 114 3.32 -3.79 6.27
C PHE A 114 3.57 -5.29 6.39
N ASN A 115 2.54 -6.07 6.07
CA ASN A 115 2.68 -7.47 5.78
C ASN A 115 3.28 -7.67 4.37
N PHE A 116 4.60 -7.84 4.31
CA PHE A 116 5.32 -8.07 3.05
C PHE A 116 4.98 -9.39 2.36
N GLU A 117 4.37 -10.33 3.08
CA GLU A 117 3.91 -11.63 2.60
C GLU A 117 2.40 -11.66 2.28
N ALA A 118 1.72 -10.52 2.27
CA ALA A 118 0.29 -10.43 1.92
C ALA A 118 0.00 -11.06 0.55
N GLU A 119 -1.13 -11.74 0.37
CA GLU A 119 -1.51 -12.26 -0.96
C GLU A 119 -2.37 -11.26 -1.73
N ASP A 120 -2.92 -10.26 -1.03
CA ASP A 120 -3.78 -9.24 -1.60
C ASP A 120 -3.65 -7.90 -0.83
N TYR A 121 -3.96 -6.78 -1.47
CA TYR A 121 -3.76 -5.44 -0.91
C TYR A 121 -4.56 -5.18 0.37
N HIS A 122 -5.68 -5.87 0.56
CA HIS A 122 -6.52 -5.74 1.75
C HIS A 122 -5.97 -6.47 2.98
N GLU A 123 -4.85 -7.18 2.82
CA GLU A 123 -4.08 -7.89 3.85
C GLU A 123 -2.73 -7.21 4.16
N LEU A 124 -2.46 -6.04 3.55
CA LEU A 124 -1.22 -5.27 3.74
C LEU A 124 -0.94 -4.87 5.19
N ILE A 125 -1.97 -4.84 6.04
CA ILE A 125 -1.88 -4.41 7.44
C ILE A 125 -2.62 -5.40 8.33
N ASP A 126 -2.27 -5.39 9.61
CA ASP A 126 -3.03 -6.09 10.63
C ASP A 126 -4.27 -5.27 11.06
N TRP A 127 -5.44 -5.75 10.66
CA TRP A 127 -6.73 -5.15 11.00
C TRP A 127 -7.21 -5.41 12.43
N GLN A 128 -6.60 -6.36 13.14
CA GLN A 128 -6.93 -6.66 14.53
C GLN A 128 -6.30 -5.62 15.46
N ASN A 129 -5.03 -5.31 15.21
CA ASN A 129 -4.23 -4.37 15.99
C ASN A 129 -4.39 -2.90 15.55
N TRP A 130 -5.05 -2.65 14.42
CA TRP A 130 -5.37 -1.29 14.00
C TRP A 130 -6.28 -0.57 15.02
N GLU A 131 -5.82 0.57 15.53
CA GLU A 131 -6.65 1.52 16.26
C GLU A 131 -7.75 2.01 15.32
N ARG A 132 -8.94 1.39 15.43
CA ARG A 132 -10.14 1.69 14.64
C ARG A 132 -10.62 3.12 14.90
N MET A 133 -9.91 4.08 14.35
CA MET A 133 -10.30 5.48 14.31
C MET A 133 -11.34 5.69 13.21
N GLU A 134 -12.24 6.63 13.44
CA GLU A 134 -13.33 6.94 12.52
C GLU A 134 -12.79 7.36 11.15
N PRO A 135 -13.14 6.67 10.04
CA PRO A 135 -12.62 7.01 8.73
C PRO A 135 -13.09 8.41 8.30
N PRO A 136 -12.27 9.18 7.55
CA PRO A 136 -12.59 10.55 7.12
C PRO A 136 -13.70 10.60 6.04
N LEU A 137 -14.26 9.45 5.68
CA LEU A 137 -15.47 9.34 4.88
C LEU A 137 -16.64 9.80 5.74
N ASN A 138 -16.80 11.10 5.87
CA ASN A 138 -18.00 11.71 6.43
C ASN A 138 -19.16 11.39 5.49
N ASP A 139 -20.30 10.98 6.05
CA ASP A 139 -21.53 10.97 5.30
C ASP A 139 -21.79 12.42 4.87
N GLY A 140 -21.49 12.73 3.61
CA GLY A 140 -22.10 13.86 2.95
C GLY A 140 -23.60 13.65 3.14
N ASN A 141 -24.23 14.57 3.86
CA ASN A 141 -25.69 14.68 3.87
C ASN A 141 -26.10 14.87 2.41
N PHE A 142 -26.39 13.77 1.71
CA PHE A 142 -27.20 13.77 0.52
C PHE A 142 -28.64 14.03 0.99
N ARG A 143 -28.91 15.30 1.27
CA ARG A 143 -30.27 15.87 1.29
C ARG A 143 -30.43 16.74 0.06
#